data_AF-A0A971AR95-F1
#
_entry.id   AF-A0A971AR95-F1
#
_cell.length_a   1.000
_cell.length_b   1.000
_cell.length_c   1.000
_cell.angle_alpha   90.00
_cell.angle_beta   90.00
_cell.angle_gamma   90.00
#
_symmetry.space_group_name_H-M   'P 1'
#
loop_
_entity.id
_entity.type
_entity.pdbx_description
1 polymer ?
#
loop_
_entity_poly.entity_id
_entity_poly.type
_entity_poly.pdbx_seq_one_letter_code
_entity_poly.pdbx_strand_id
1 'polypeptide(L)'
;MKILKIADGIHMLTMNVEHILFEGIWELANGVTLNSYIVQGEKTAIIDGVIGWDGIPETLYANLKEIGVDPQSIDYLIVNHMEPDHSGWISNFRKIKDDLTIICTDKAAKMVASFYGEDKIR
;
A
#
# COMPACT_ATOMS: atom_id res chain seq x y z
N MET A 1 7.82 -1.81 9.86
CA MET A 1 6.53 -1.11 10.02
C MET A 1 5.88 -1.55 11.32
N LYS A 2 5.07 -0.71 11.96
CA LYS A 2 4.24 -1.09 13.11
C LYS A 2 2.82 -1.43 12.64
N ILE A 3 2.17 -2.35 13.35
CA ILE A 3 0.78 -2.74 13.12
C ILE A 3 -0.06 -2.22 14.28
N LEU A 4 -1.15 -1.52 13.96
CA LEU A 4 -2.10 -1.02 14.94
C LEU A 4 -3.51 -1.49 14.57
N LYS A 5 -4.17 -2.22 15.47
CA LYS A 5 -5.60 -2.51 15.33
C LYS A 5 -6.39 -1.24 15.63
N ILE A 6 -7.12 -0.71 14.65
CA ILE A 6 -7.89 0.53 14.79
C ILE A 6 -9.39 0.27 14.96
N ALA A 7 -9.88 -0.85 14.43
CA ALA A 7 -11.23 -1.35 14.62
C ALA A 7 -11.27 -2.87 14.39
N ASP A 8 -12.42 -3.50 14.59
CA ASP A 8 -12.59 -4.92 14.25
C ASP A 8 -12.46 -5.13 12.74
N GLY A 9 -11.58 -6.06 12.36
CA GLY A 9 -11.23 -6.30 10.96
C GLY A 9 -10.39 -5.20 10.30
N ILE A 10 -9.95 -4.17 11.03
CA ILE A 10 -9.19 -3.05 10.44
C ILE A 10 -7.86 -2.86 11.15
N HIS A 11 -6.78 -2.99 10.38
CA HIS A 11 -5.41 -2.78 10.83
C HIS A 11 -4.75 -1.66 10.03
N MET A 12 -4.09 -0.74 10.73
CA MET A 12 -3.21 0.26 10.13
C MET A 12 -1.77 -0.26 10.16
N LEU A 13 -1.14 -0.29 8.99
CA LEU A 13 0.30 -0.52 8.83
C LEU A 13 0.95 0.86 8.71
N THR A 14 1.79 1.21 9.68
CA THR A 14 2.40 2.55 9.77
C THR A 14 3.92 2.48 9.77
N MET A 15 4.52 3.43 9.06
CA MET A 15 5.96 3.63 9.01
C MET A 15 6.31 5.08 9.32
N ASN A 16 7.22 5.30 10.26
CA ASN A 16 7.81 6.61 10.47
C ASN A 16 8.90 6.84 9.43
N VAL A 17 8.87 8.00 8.81
CA VAL A 17 9.88 8.48 7.88
C VAL A 17 10.49 9.75 8.47
N GLU A 18 11.78 9.68 8.74
CA GLU A 18 12.57 10.70 9.42
C GLU A 18 13.89 10.88 8.65
N HIS A 19 14.56 12.02 8.85
CA HIS A 19 15.88 12.30 8.26
C HIS A 19 15.94 12.29 6.72
N ILE A 20 14.83 12.58 6.06
CA ILE A 20 14.75 12.89 4.63
C ILE A 20 14.09 14.26 4.42
N LEU A 21 14.17 14.77 3.20
CA LEU A 21 13.39 15.93 2.80
C LEU A 21 12.00 15.50 2.29
N PHE A 22 10.95 16.13 2.78
CA PHE A 22 9.61 16.00 2.22
C PHE A 22 9.58 16.60 0.81
N GLU A 23 9.12 15.83 -0.17
CA GLU A 23 9.18 16.14 -1.62
C GLU A 23 10.58 16.55 -2.12
N GLY A 24 11.65 16.19 -1.40
CA GLY A 24 13.02 16.60 -1.73
C GLY A 24 13.33 18.08 -1.42
N ILE A 25 12.45 18.81 -0.74
CA ILE A 25 12.56 20.27 -0.53
C ILE A 25 12.53 20.65 0.95
N TRP A 26 11.61 20.11 1.74
CA TRP A 26 11.35 20.59 3.10
C TRP A 26 11.91 19.66 4.18
N GLU A 27 12.54 20.23 5.20
CA GLU A 27 12.96 19.47 6.38
C GLU A 27 11.74 18.94 7.16
N LEU A 28 11.88 17.70 7.64
CA LEU A 28 10.87 17.05 8.48
C LEU A 28 11.16 17.28 9.97
N ALA A 29 10.60 18.34 10.54
CA ALA A 29 10.84 18.71 11.94
C ALA A 29 10.49 17.61 12.96
N ASN A 30 9.43 16.84 12.70
CA ASN A 30 8.96 15.74 13.56
C ASN A 30 8.78 14.42 12.79
N GLY A 31 9.37 14.30 11.59
CA GLY A 31 9.07 13.19 10.68
C GLY A 31 7.66 13.24 10.09
N VAL A 32 7.34 12.24 9.27
CA VAL A 32 5.99 11.94 8.76
C VAL A 32 5.70 10.46 8.91
N THR A 33 4.42 10.09 8.77
CA THR A 33 4.03 8.68 8.70
C THR A 33 3.47 8.35 7.33
N LEU A 34 3.88 7.20 6.81
CA LEU A 34 3.23 6.57 5.67
C LEU A 34 2.34 5.46 6.22
N ASN A 35 1.05 5.56 5.93
CA ASN A 35 0.04 4.69 6.49
C ASN A 35 -0.68 3.95 5.37
N SER A 36 -0.92 2.67 5.59
CA SER A 36 -1.75 1.83 4.74
C SER A 36 -2.70 1.05 5.63
N TYR A 37 -3.80 0.59 5.07
CA TYR A 37 -4.82 -0.10 5.85
C TYR A 37 -5.17 -1.44 5.25
N ILE A 38 -5.35 -2.43 6.12
CA ILE A 38 -5.88 -3.74 5.79
C ILE A 38 -7.28 -3.81 6.37
N VAL A 39 -8.27 -4.01 5.49
CA VAL A 39 -9.69 -4.10 5.85
C VAL A 39 -10.17 -5.52 5.52
N GLN A 40 -10.58 -6.26 6.54
CA GLN A 40 -11.04 -7.65 6.46
C GLN A 40 -12.55 -7.70 6.73
N GLY A 41 -13.31 -8.15 5.74
CA GLY A 41 -14.74 -8.46 5.84
C GLY A 41 -15.05 -9.76 5.12
N GLU A 42 -16.15 -9.81 4.36
CA GLU A 42 -16.40 -10.90 3.40
C GLU A 42 -15.31 -10.98 2.32
N LYS A 43 -14.69 -9.85 2.02
CA LYS A 43 -13.55 -9.68 1.14
C LYS A 43 -12.46 -8.88 1.85
N THR A 44 -11.23 -9.02 1.39
CA THR A 44 -10.07 -8.31 1.95
C THR A 44 -9.59 -7.22 1.00
N ALA A 45 -9.41 -6.02 1.52
CA ALA A 45 -8.88 -4.89 0.78
C ALA A 45 -7.62 -4.32 1.45
N ILE A 46 -6.67 -3.90 0.62
CA ILE A 46 -5.61 -2.99 1.03
C ILE A 46 -6.01 -1.57 0.57
N ILE A 47 -5.92 -0.58 1.46
CA ILE A 47 -6.10 0.83 1.14
C ILE A 47 -4.75 1.53 1.17
N ASP A 48 -4.40 2.10 0.02
CA ASP A 48 -3.07 2.60 -0.30
C ASP A 48 -1.99 1.56 -0.01
N GLY A 49 -0.73 1.92 -0.19
CA GLY A 49 0.30 1.07 0.36
C GLY A 49 1.50 1.89 0.78
N VAL A 50 2.64 1.26 0.61
CA VAL A 50 3.87 1.67 1.25
C VAL A 50 4.90 1.97 0.18
N ILE A 51 5.92 2.71 0.59
CA ILE A 51 7.01 3.09 -0.29
C ILE A 51 7.73 1.86 -0.83
N GLY A 52 8.06 1.85 -2.11
CA GLY A 52 8.73 0.71 -2.77
C GLY A 52 10.22 0.55 -2.43
N TRP A 53 10.70 1.08 -1.30
CA TRP A 53 12.12 0.99 -0.93
C TRP A 53 12.53 -0.44 -0.57
N ASP A 54 13.82 -0.73 -0.68
CA ASP A 54 14.40 -2.05 -0.44
C ASP A 54 13.98 -2.60 0.95
N GLY A 55 13.40 -3.79 0.96
CA GLY A 55 12.94 -4.47 2.19
C GLY A 55 11.50 -4.16 2.61
N ILE A 56 10.84 -3.16 2.01
CA ILE A 56 9.46 -2.81 2.35
C ILE A 56 8.45 -3.87 1.90
N PRO A 57 8.53 -4.46 0.69
CA PRO A 57 7.65 -5.57 0.31
C PRO A 57 7.74 -6.76 1.27
N GLU A 58 8.94 -7.13 1.71
CA GLU A 58 9.15 -8.21 2.68
C GLU A 58 8.55 -7.88 4.04
N THR A 59 8.69 -6.62 4.47
CA THR A 59 8.07 -6.11 5.71
C THR A 59 6.55 -6.13 5.62
N LEU A 60 5.97 -5.78 4.46
CA LEU A 60 4.54 -5.87 4.23
C LEU A 60 4.06 -7.32 4.37
N TYR A 61 4.77 -8.29 3.78
CA TYR A 61 4.40 -9.70 3.89
C TYR A 61 4.49 -10.25 5.31
N ALA A 62 5.53 -9.85 6.06
CA ALA A 62 5.65 -10.19 7.47
C ALA A 62 4.46 -9.63 8.27
N ASN A 63 4.07 -8.38 8.01
CA ASN A 63 2.92 -7.75 8.65
C ASN A 63 1.60 -8.46 8.32
N LEU A 64 1.35 -8.77 7.04
CA LEU A 64 0.16 -9.50 6.61
C LEU A 64 0.06 -10.85 7.32
N LYS A 65 1.18 -11.58 7.40
CA LYS A 65 1.26 -12.84 8.14
C LYS A 65 0.95 -12.67 9.63
N GLU A 66 1.45 -11.62 10.26
CA GLU A 66 1.21 -11.34 11.69
C GLU A 66 -0.29 -11.12 11.99
N ILE A 67 -1.02 -10.47 11.08
CA ILE A 67 -2.47 -10.26 11.21
C ILE A 67 -3.32 -11.37 10.58
N GLY A 68 -2.69 -12.49 10.20
CA GLY A 68 -3.39 -13.65 9.65
C GLY A 68 -4.00 -13.44 8.26
N VAL A 69 -3.42 -12.55 7.45
CA VAL A 69 -3.83 -12.30 6.06
C VAL A 69 -2.87 -13.01 5.11
N ASP A 70 -3.42 -13.89 4.29
CA ASP A 70 -2.72 -14.46 3.15
C ASP A 70 -2.70 -13.41 2.02
N PRO A 71 -1.54 -13.05 1.45
CA PRO A 71 -1.51 -12.18 0.28
C PRO A 71 -2.41 -12.63 -0.87
N GLN A 72 -2.63 -13.95 -1.02
CA GLN A 72 -3.53 -14.50 -2.04
C GLN A 72 -5.01 -14.22 -1.76
N SER A 73 -5.41 -13.98 -0.51
CA SER A 73 -6.80 -13.71 -0.15
C SER A 73 -7.18 -12.24 -0.30
N ILE A 74 -6.30 -11.39 -0.83
CA ILE A 74 -6.60 -9.97 -1.07
C ILE A 74 -7.36 -9.81 -2.39
N ASP A 75 -8.58 -9.31 -2.29
CA ASP A 75 -9.47 -9.08 -3.42
C ASP A 75 -9.22 -7.73 -4.09
N TYR A 76 -8.97 -6.70 -3.27
CA TYR A 76 -8.96 -5.31 -3.71
C TYR A 76 -7.71 -4.56 -3.27
N LEU A 77 -7.24 -3.70 -4.18
CA LEU A 77 -6.35 -2.59 -3.85
C LEU A 77 -7.08 -1.29 -4.12
N ILE A 78 -7.34 -0.51 -3.08
CA ILE A 78 -7.92 0.82 -3.18
C ILE A 78 -6.77 1.81 -3.25
N VAL A 79 -6.68 2.57 -4.35
CA VAL A 79 -5.63 3.58 -4.56
C VAL A 79 -6.25 4.97 -4.49
N ASN A 80 -5.98 5.68 -3.40
CA ASN A 80 -6.43 7.05 -3.20
C ASN A 80 -5.49 8.04 -3.88
N HIS A 81 -4.18 7.76 -3.87
CA HIS A 81 -3.13 8.62 -4.42
C HIS A 81 -2.05 7.81 -5.15
N MET A 82 -1.38 8.44 -6.11
CA MET A 82 -0.50 7.78 -7.09
C MET A 82 0.97 8.15 -6.97
N GLU A 83 1.37 8.86 -5.92
CA GLU A 83 2.77 9.16 -5.73
C GLU A 83 3.55 7.89 -5.35
N PRO A 84 4.78 7.70 -5.87
CA PRO A 84 5.52 6.44 -5.71
C PRO A 84 5.82 6.03 -4.27
N ASP A 85 5.74 6.95 -3.32
CA ASP A 85 5.83 6.67 -1.88
C ASP A 85 4.63 5.88 -1.33
N HIS A 86 3.51 5.84 -2.06
CA HIS A 86 2.34 5.03 -1.75
C HIS A 86 2.07 3.92 -2.77
N SER A 87 2.45 4.14 -4.04
CA SER A 87 2.15 3.21 -5.14
C SER A 87 3.35 2.36 -5.57
N GLY A 88 4.57 2.66 -5.11
CA GLY A 88 5.80 2.00 -5.55
C GLY A 88 5.86 0.48 -5.28
N TRP A 89 5.12 0.01 -4.28
CA TRP A 89 5.04 -1.42 -3.93
C TRP A 89 4.17 -2.26 -4.91
N ILE A 90 3.28 -1.63 -5.69
CA ILE A 90 2.27 -2.32 -6.52
C ILE A 90 2.92 -3.36 -7.45
N SER A 91 4.00 -2.98 -8.12
CA SER A 91 4.72 -3.89 -9.04
C SER A 91 5.26 -5.14 -8.34
N ASN A 92 5.77 -5.00 -7.11
CA ASN A 92 6.28 -6.13 -6.34
C ASN A 92 5.16 -7.02 -5.80
N PHE A 93 4.06 -6.41 -5.35
CA PHE A 93 2.89 -7.16 -4.88
C PHE A 93 2.25 -7.99 -5.99
N ARG A 94 2.24 -7.48 -7.22
CA ARG A 94 1.68 -8.22 -8.36
C ARG A 94 2.47 -9.44 -8.79
N LYS A 95 3.76 -9.53 -8.44
CA LYS A 95 4.55 -10.75 -8.66
C LYS A 95 4.03 -11.94 -7.86
N ILE A 96 3.28 -11.67 -6.78
CA ILE A 96 2.66 -12.71 -5.97
C ILE A 96 1.16 -12.81 -6.20
N LYS A 97 0.45 -11.69 -6.36
CA LYS A 97 -1.00 -11.63 -6.55
C LYS A 97 -1.33 -10.83 -7.80
N ASP A 98 -1.60 -11.50 -8.92
CA ASP A 98 -1.80 -10.85 -10.23
C ASP A 98 -3.29 -10.65 -10.60
N ASP A 99 -4.20 -11.20 -9.80
CA ASP A 99 -5.65 -11.17 -10.01
C ASP A 99 -6.40 -10.39 -8.90
N LEU A 100 -5.79 -9.34 -8.35
CA LEU A 100 -6.55 -8.36 -7.54
C LEU A 100 -7.25 -7.32 -8.42
N THR A 101 -8.34 -6.75 -7.94
CA THR A 101 -9.02 -5.62 -8.59
C THR A 101 -8.53 -4.30 -8.00
N ILE A 102 -7.97 -3.42 -8.84
CA ILE A 102 -7.60 -2.07 -8.43
C ILE A 102 -8.84 -1.17 -8.52
N ILE A 103 -9.18 -0.52 -7.41
CA ILE A 103 -10.25 0.47 -7.30
C ILE A 103 -9.61 1.84 -7.15
N CYS A 104 -9.86 2.72 -8.11
CA CYS A 104 -9.27 4.07 -8.09
C CYS A 104 -10.12 5.05 -8.90
N THR A 105 -9.69 6.32 -8.96
CA THR A 105 -10.34 7.29 -9.85
C THR A 105 -9.93 7.09 -11.31
N ASP A 106 -10.74 7.54 -12.27
CA ASP A 106 -10.41 7.50 -13.71
C ASP A 106 -9.04 8.12 -14.04
N LYS A 107 -8.63 9.15 -13.28
CA LYS A 107 -7.33 9.79 -13.46
C LYS A 107 -6.20 8.89 -12.94
N ALA A 108 -6.38 8.30 -11.76
CA ALA A 108 -5.43 7.35 -11.20
C ALA A 108 -5.29 6.12 -12.10
N ALA A 109 -6.36 5.61 -12.70
CA ALA A 109 -6.33 4.48 -13.62
C ALA A 109 -5.30 4.67 -14.75
N LYS A 110 -5.30 5.85 -15.39
CA LYS A 110 -4.32 6.17 -16.44
C LYS A 110 -2.88 6.19 -15.91
N MET A 111 -2.67 6.68 -14.69
CA MET A 111 -1.35 6.73 -14.05
C MET A 111 -0.88 5.33 -13.62
N VAL A 112 -1.76 4.53 -13.03
CA VAL A 112 -1.51 3.12 -12.69
C VAL A 112 -1.07 2.35 -13.93
N ALA A 113 -1.82 2.47 -15.03
CA ALA A 113 -1.46 1.86 -16.30
C ALA A 113 -0.11 2.35 -16.84
N SER A 114 0.16 3.67 -16.75
CA SER A 114 1.41 4.25 -17.23
C SER A 114 2.64 3.90 -16.39
N PHE A 115 2.49 3.76 -15.07
CA PHE A 115 3.61 3.50 -14.16
C PHE A 115 3.88 2.01 -13.98
N TYR A 116 2.83 1.17 -14.06
CA TYR A 116 2.91 -0.24 -13.67
C TYR A 116 2.43 -1.22 -14.75
N GLY A 117 1.98 -0.74 -15.92
CA GLY A 117 1.59 -1.57 -17.06
C GLY A 117 0.33 -2.39 -16.81
N GLU A 118 -0.80 -1.70 -16.59
CA GLU A 118 -2.03 -2.32 -16.06
C GLU A 118 -3.25 -2.27 -16.99
N ASP A 119 -3.94 -3.41 -17.02
CA ASP A 119 -5.11 -3.64 -17.87
C ASP A 119 -6.38 -3.96 -17.06
N LYS A 120 -6.26 -4.25 -15.76
CA LYS A 120 -7.36 -4.68 -14.86
C LYS A 120 -7.71 -3.61 -13.82
N ILE A 121 -8.17 -2.46 -14.31
CA ILE A 121 -8.55 -1.32 -13.47
C ILE A 121 -10.07 -1.13 -13.52
N ARG A 122 -10.69 -0.87 -12.37
CA ARG A 122 -12.12 -0.53 -12.26
C ARG A 122 -12.33 0.84 -11.63
#